data_AF-A0A1G6ZVV1-F1
#
_entry.id   AF-A0A1G6ZVV1-F1
#
_cell.length_a   1.000
_cell.length_b   1.000
_cell.length_c   1.000
_cell.angle_alpha   90.00
_cell.angle_beta   90.00
_cell.angle_gamma   90.00
#
_symmetry.space_group_name_H-M   'P 1'
#
loop_
_entity.id
_entity.type
_entity.pdbx_description
1 polymer ?
#
loop_
_entity_poly.entity_id
_entity_poly.type
_entity_poly.pdbx_seq_one_letter_code
_entity_poly.pdbx_strand_id
1 'polypeptide(L)' 'MADLQLDFDDDLIAVDDHDRQQRLMAARDGDGWTIFEGSINGSQSLSKRGSVETANQVLVAALQWVAENDE' A
#
# COMPACT_ATOMS: atom_id res chain seq x y z
N MET A 1 -11.88 -14.93 2.65
CA MET A 1 -10.93 -14.85 1.50
C MET A 1 -10.85 -13.37 1.21
N ALA A 2 -9.72 -12.72 1.49
CA ALA A 2 -9.55 -11.30 1.20
C ALA A 2 -9.55 -11.10 -0.32
N ASP A 3 -10.38 -10.17 -0.80
CA ASP A 3 -10.42 -9.77 -2.20
C ASP A 3 -9.35 -8.69 -2.40
N LEU A 4 -8.15 -9.14 -2.81
CA LEU A 4 -6.96 -8.29 -2.90
C LEU A 4 -6.58 -8.03 -4.35
N GLN A 5 -6.39 -6.77 -4.74
CA GLN A 5 -5.83 -6.39 -6.04
C GLN A 5 -4.45 -5.76 -5.86
N LEU A 6 -3.48 -6.26 -6.64
CA LEU A 6 -2.08 -5.82 -6.59
C LEU A 6 -1.68 -5.26 -7.96
N ASP A 7 -1.15 -4.04 -7.95
CA ASP A 7 -0.67 -3.32 -9.12
C ASP A 7 0.78 -2.88 -8.88
N PHE A 8 1.69 -3.27 -9.76
CA PHE A 8 3.14 -3.04 -9.61
C PHE A 8 3.70 -2.39 -10.87
N ASP A 9 4.03 -1.11 -10.78
CA ASP A 9 4.77 -0.30 -11.74
C ASP A 9 6.16 0.07 -11.17
N ASP A 10 7.08 0.50 -12.05
CA ASP A 10 8.45 0.89 -11.68
C ASP A 10 8.52 2.08 -10.70
N ASP A 11 7.46 2.88 -10.64
CA ASP A 11 7.33 4.09 -9.83
C ASP A 11 6.14 4.06 -8.86
N LEU A 12 5.28 3.03 -8.93
CA LEU A 12 4.05 2.93 -8.13
C LEU A 12 3.75 1.47 -7.79
N ILE A 13 3.43 1.22 -6.52
CA ILE A 13 2.90 -0.07 -6.06
C ILE A 13 1.59 0.20 -5.36
N ALA A 14 0.50 -0.42 -5.78
CA ALA A 14 -0.81 -0.29 -5.15
C ALA A 14 -1.36 -1.65 -4.72
N VAL A 15 -1.96 -1.67 -3.53
CA VAL A 15 -2.53 -2.84 -2.88
C VAL A 15 -3.91 -2.44 -2.39
N ASP A 16 -4.93 -3.00 -3.00
CA ASP A 16 -6.33 -2.77 -2.66
C ASP A 16 -6.89 -3.97 -1.91
N ASP A 17 -7.38 -3.74 -0.70
CA ASP A 17 -8.22 -4.66 0.06
C ASP A 17 -9.68 -4.24 -0.13
N HIS A 18 -10.38 -4.95 -1.01
CA HIS A 18 -11.77 -4.67 -1.33
C HIS A 18 -12.75 -5.12 -0.24
N ASP A 19 -12.37 -6.07 0.61
CA ASP A 19 -13.20 -6.51 1.74
C ASP A 19 -13.33 -5.38 2.77
N ARG A 20 -12.20 -4.75 3.09
CA ARG A 20 -12.11 -3.65 4.08
C ARG A 20 -12.25 -2.26 3.47
N GLN A 21 -12.31 -2.16 2.14
CA GLN A 21 -12.36 -0.89 1.42
C GLN A 21 -11.13 -0.01 1.70
N GLN A 22 -9.96 -0.62 1.88
CA GLN A 22 -8.71 0.07 2.19
C GLN A 22 -7.66 -0.15 1.11
N ARG A 23 -6.77 0.83 0.97
CA ARG A 23 -5.70 0.85 -0.02
C ARG A 23 -4.39 1.18 0.65
N LEU A 24 -3.35 0.45 0.29
CA LEU A 24 -1.96 0.82 0.52
C LEU A 24 -1.31 1.17 -0.82
N MET A 25 -0.70 2.33 -0.93
CA MET A 25 0.04 2.76 -2.11
C MET A 25 1.46 3.15 -1.74
N ALA A 26 2.45 2.73 -2.51
CA ALA A 26 3.80 3.23 -2.41
C ALA A 26 4.18 3.93 -3.71
N ALA A 27 4.61 5.18 -3.60
CA ALA A 27 5.14 5.94 -4.72
C ALA A 27 6.65 6.07 -4.57
N ARG A 28 7.37 5.93 -5.68
CA ARG A 28 8.82 6.16 -5.71
C ARG A 28 9.11 7.66 -5.60
N ASP A 29 10.01 8.01 -4.71
CA ASP A 29 10.50 9.38 -4.48
C ASP A 29 12.03 9.35 -4.41
N GLY A 30 12.67 9.73 -5.53
CA GLY A 30 14.11 9.64 -5.69
C GLY A 30 14.62 8.19 -5.64
N ASP A 31 15.48 7.90 -4.67
CA ASP A 31 16.06 6.55 -4.47
C ASP A 31 15.18 5.65 -3.60
N GLY A 32 14.14 6.22 -2.96
CA GLY A 32 13.28 5.50 -2.03
C GLY A 32 11.83 5.41 -2.47
N TRP A 33 11.02 4.83 -1.61
CA TRP A 33 9.58 4.66 -1.75
C TRP A 33 8.89 5.25 -0.53
N THR A 34 7.84 6.04 -0.74
CA THR A 34 6.97 6.50 0.33
C THR A 34 5.67 5.73 0.30
N ILE A 35 5.34 5.08 1.41
CA ILE A 35 4.16 4.26 1.59
C ILE A 35 3.06 5.12 2.21
N PHE A 36 1.87 5.00 1.65
CA PHE A 36 0.66 5.66 2.06
C PHE A 36 -0.46 4.64 2.27
N GLU A 37 -1.40 4.97 3.14
CA GLU A 37 -2.62 4.20 3.37
C GLU A 37 -3.86 5.10 3.34
N GLY A 38 -4.99 4.54 2.95
CA GLY A 38 -6.27 5.25 2.94
C GLY A 38 -7.44 4.37 2.54
N SER A 39 -8.62 4.95 2.41
CA SER A 39 -9.80 4.26 1.90
C SER A 39 -9.82 4.22 0.38
N ILE A 40 -10.26 3.10 -0.22
CA ILE A 40 -10.43 2.96 -1.68
C ILE A 40 -11.44 3.98 -2.23
N ASN A 41 -12.56 4.16 -1.51
CA ASN A 41 -13.69 5.01 -1.91
C ASN A 41 -13.72 6.39 -1.20
N GLY A 42 -12.70 6.71 -0.42
CA GLY A 42 -12.64 7.98 0.30
C GLY A 42 -12.02 9.06 -0.57
N SER A 43 -12.71 10.19 -0.75
CA SER A 43 -12.13 11.43 -1.30
C SER A 43 -11.03 12.04 -0.41
N GLN A 44 -10.65 11.35 0.68
CA GLN A 44 -9.84 11.87 1.76
C GLN A 44 -8.42 11.31 1.65
N SER A 45 -7.48 12.26 1.66
CA SER A 45 -6.03 12.10 1.58
C SER A 45 -5.50 10.77 2.10
N LEU A 46 -4.72 10.12 1.23
CA LEU A 46 -3.75 9.11 1.62
C LEU A 46 -2.87 9.64 2.75
N SER A 47 -2.78 8.89 3.84
CA SER A 47 -1.93 9.21 4.98
C SER A 47 -0.58 8.53 4.81
N LYS A 48 0.52 9.25 5.01
CA LYS A 48 1.86 8.67 4.94
C LYS A 48 2.04 7.68 6.12
N ARG A 49 2.27 6.41 5.79
CA ARG A 49 2.57 5.34 6.75
C ARG A 49 4.07 5.22 7.02
N GLY A 50 4.90 5.43 6.00
CA GLY A 50 6.35 5.31 6.14
C GLY A 50 7.11 5.56 4.85
N SER A 51 8.42 5.33 4.89
CA SER A 51 9.29 5.32 3.72
C SER A 51 10.26 4.15 3.81
N VAL A 52 10.59 3.55 2.67
CA VAL A 52 11.52 2.42 2.54
C VAL A 52 12.45 2.65 1.36
N GLU A 53 13.56 1.94 1.31
CA GLU A 53 14.60 2.15 0.30
C GLU A 53 14.35 1.32 -0.97
N THR A 54 13.58 0.23 -0.86
CA THR A 54 13.43 -0.73 -1.96
C THR A 54 11.99 -1.20 -2.16
N ALA A 55 11.66 -1.58 -3.39
CA ALA A 55 10.37 -2.20 -3.73
C ALA A 55 10.11 -3.49 -2.93
N ASN A 56 11.14 -4.27 -2.62
CA ASN A 56 10.99 -5.48 -1.78
C ASN A 56 10.52 -5.14 -0.36
N GLN A 57 11.01 -4.04 0.21
CA GLN A 57 10.53 -3.57 1.52
C GLN A 57 9.09 -3.05 1.45
N VAL A 58 8.68 -2.45 0.32
CA VAL A 58 7.27 -2.10 0.08
C VAL A 58 6.41 -3.36 0.10
N LEU A 59 6.81 -4.41 -0.60
CA LEU A 59 6.07 -5.68 -0.63
C LEU A 59 5.95 -6.29 0.77
N VAL A 60 7.03 -6.28 1.57
CA VAL A 60 6.97 -6.75 2.96
C VAL A 60 6.00 -5.90 3.79
N ALA A 61 6.04 -4.58 3.65
CA ALA A 61 5.13 -3.68 4.36
C ALA A 61 3.67 -3.89 3.94
N ALA A 62 3.41 -4.17 2.65
CA ALA A 62 2.09 -4.50 2.14
C ALA A 62 1.56 -5.82 2.73
N LEU A 63 2.39 -6.87 2.77
CA LEU A 63 2.01 -8.16 3.36
C LEU A 63 1.75 -8.04 4.87
N GLN A 64 2.58 -7.27 5.59
CA GLN A 64 2.36 -6.97 7.00
C GLN A 64 1.06 -6.20 7.19
N TRP A 65 0.80 -5.18 6.37
CA TRP A 65 -0.42 -4.40 6.41
C TRP A 65 -1.67 -5.25 6.22
N VAL A 66 -1.67 -6.18 5.24
CA VAL A 66 -2.80 -7.12 5.06
C VAL A 66 -2.95 -8.01 6.30
N ALA A 67 -1.86 -8.53 6.85
CA ALA A 67 -1.91 -9.43 8.01
C ALA A 67 -2.37 -8.72 9.30
N GLU A 68 -1.94 -7.49 9.56
CA GLU A 68 -2.40 -6.65 10.69
C GLU A 68 -3.90 -6.34 10.59
N ASN A 69 -4.43 -6.37 9.37
CA ASN A 69 -5.83 -6.14 9.08
C ASN A 69 -6.60 -7.44 8.86
N ASP A 70 -6.08 -8.63 9.19
CA ASP A 70 -6.88 -9.89 9.15
C ASP A 70 -7.50 -10.23 10.53
N GLU A 71 -7.14 -9.46 11.57
CA GLU A 71 -7.67 -9.58 12.96
C GLU A 71 -8.97 -8.80 13.21
#